data_AF-A0A354JUJ8-F1
#
_entry.id   AF-A0A354JUJ8-F1
#
_cell.length_a   1.000
_cell.length_b   1.000
_cell.length_c   1.000
_cell.angle_alpha   90.00
_cell.angle_beta   90.00
_cell.angle_gamma   90.00
#
_symmetry.space_group_name_H-M   'P 1'
#
loop_
_entity.id
_entity.type
_entity.pdbx_description
1 polymer ?
#
loop_
_entity_poly.entity_id
_entity_poly.type
_entity_poly.pdbx_seq_one_letter_code
_entity_poly.pdbx_strand_id
1 'polypeptide(L)'
;MLSWQRLLNPIRFGESPSKQTVDYTRTNFQRDYDRLIFSSPFRRLQNKTQVFPLPGSVFVHNRLTHSLEVSSVGRSLGRSIANLIPPDKFDCPQHLISDIPTIISAACLAHDMGNPPFGHSGEDAFREFFSKHQNLPELDNWELSDLLRFEGNANALRLLTHQFKGRRTGGFRLSYATLASIVKYPYPSVLDEKKYGYFKSEANVFDEIAIQTGLLHLGDGKYCRHPLVYLVEAADDICYQV
;
A
#
# COMPACT_ATOMS: atom_id res chain seq x y z
N MET A 1 -18.55 -14.14 -0.98
CA MET A 1 -18.30 -13.50 -2.30
C MET A 1 -17.89 -12.06 -2.05
N LEU A 2 -17.01 -11.50 -2.90
CA LEU A 2 -16.62 -10.08 -2.80
C LEU A 2 -17.76 -9.17 -3.28
N SER A 3 -17.79 -7.92 -2.81
CA SER A 3 -18.79 -6.89 -3.13
C SER A 3 -18.09 -5.55 -3.35
N TRP A 4 -18.37 -4.86 -4.46
CA TRP A 4 -17.80 -3.54 -4.76
C TRP A 4 -18.21 -2.47 -3.74
N GLN A 5 -19.38 -2.61 -3.12
CA GLN A 5 -19.78 -1.72 -2.02
C GLN A 5 -18.80 -1.76 -0.85
N ARG A 6 -18.29 -2.95 -0.53
CA ARG A 6 -17.30 -3.13 0.55
C ARG A 6 -15.87 -2.87 0.06
N LEU A 7 -15.52 -3.34 -1.14
CA LEU A 7 -14.19 -3.12 -1.71
C LEU A 7 -13.88 -1.62 -1.86
N LEU A 8 -14.87 -0.81 -2.23
CA LEU A 8 -14.74 0.64 -2.36
C LEU A 8 -15.16 1.38 -1.07
N ASN A 9 -14.90 0.81 0.11
CA ASN A 9 -15.22 1.41 1.40
C ASN A 9 -14.43 2.73 1.61
N PRO A 10 -15.11 3.90 1.67
CA PRO A 10 -14.46 5.20 1.80
C PRO A 10 -14.16 5.58 3.25
N ILE A 11 -14.54 4.77 4.24
CA ILE A 11 -14.23 5.02 5.66
C ILE A 11 -12.72 4.99 5.84
N ARG A 12 -12.21 5.95 6.62
CA ARG A 12 -10.79 6.10 6.90
C ARG A 12 -10.37 5.27 8.09
N PHE A 13 -9.20 4.65 8.00
CA PHE A 13 -8.60 3.92 9.11
C PHE A 13 -8.49 4.80 10.37
N GLY A 14 -8.95 4.27 11.50
CA GLY A 14 -9.00 4.98 12.78
C GLY A 14 -10.10 6.04 12.91
N GLU A 15 -11.07 6.11 11.98
CA GLU A 15 -12.27 6.94 12.11
C GLU A 15 -13.52 6.09 12.36
N SER A 16 -14.31 6.50 13.36
CA SER A 16 -15.64 5.92 13.58
C SER A 16 -16.59 6.31 12.44
N PRO A 17 -17.48 5.40 11.97
CA PRO A 17 -18.46 5.71 10.91
C PRO A 17 -19.34 6.93 11.23
N SER A 18 -19.62 7.17 12.51
CA SER A 18 -20.42 8.30 13.00
C SER A 18 -19.77 9.68 12.84
N LYS A 19 -18.48 9.75 12.47
CA LYS A 19 -17.72 11.02 12.31
C LYS A 19 -17.44 11.38 10.84
N GLN A 20 -18.11 10.74 9.88
CA GLN A 20 -17.98 11.13 8.48
C GLN A 20 -18.57 12.53 8.26
N THR A 21 -17.68 13.52 8.16
CA THR A 21 -18.05 14.84 7.65
C THR A 21 -18.17 14.74 6.13
N VAL A 22 -19.35 15.06 5.60
CA VAL A 22 -19.55 15.18 4.15
C VAL A 22 -18.79 16.40 3.67
N ASP A 23 -17.73 16.18 2.89
CA ASP A 23 -16.99 17.23 2.20
C ASP A 23 -17.43 17.22 0.74
N TYR A 24 -18.19 18.25 0.34
CA TYR A 24 -18.69 18.38 -1.04
C TYR A 24 -17.60 18.74 -2.05
N THR A 25 -16.39 19.12 -1.59
CA THR A 25 -15.30 19.55 -2.48
C THR A 25 -14.40 18.41 -2.91
N ARG A 26 -14.17 17.42 -2.04
CA ARG A 26 -13.27 16.29 -2.31
C ARG A 26 -13.76 14.99 -1.70
N THR A 27 -13.62 13.91 -2.46
CA THR A 27 -13.88 12.54 -1.99
C THR A 27 -12.78 12.10 -1.01
N ASN A 28 -13.06 11.10 -0.18
CA ASN A 28 -12.04 10.56 0.73
C ASN A 28 -10.84 10.00 -0.04
N PHE A 29 -11.06 9.43 -1.22
CA PHE A 29 -9.99 8.91 -2.07
C PHE A 29 -9.11 10.02 -2.65
N GLN A 30 -9.69 11.16 -3.04
CA GLN A 30 -8.91 12.34 -3.45
C GLN A 30 -8.05 12.86 -2.28
N ARG A 31 -8.61 12.86 -1.06
CA ARG A 31 -7.86 13.24 0.15
C ARG A 31 -6.73 12.25 0.46
N ASP A 32 -6.91 10.96 0.18
CA ASP A 32 -5.86 9.96 0.33
C ASP A 32 -4.69 10.26 -0.62
N TYR A 33 -4.98 10.52 -1.90
CA TYR A 33 -3.99 10.91 -2.89
C TYR A 33 -3.20 12.15 -2.45
N ASP A 34 -3.91 13.22 -2.06
CA ASP A 34 -3.28 14.47 -1.59
C ASP A 34 -2.40 14.24 -0.35
N ARG A 35 -2.88 13.45 0.63
CA ARG A 35 -2.12 13.14 1.83
C ARG A 35 -0.82 12.42 1.51
N LEU A 36 -0.81 11.53 0.53
CA LEU A 36 0.40 10.84 0.08
C LEU A 36 1.36 11.83 -0.59
N ILE A 37 0.90 12.62 -1.57
CA ILE A 37 1.70 13.63 -2.28
C ILE A 37 2.39 14.61 -1.33
N PHE A 38 1.66 15.13 -0.34
CA PHE A 38 2.22 16.11 0.59
C PHE A 38 3.07 15.51 1.72
N SER A 39 3.17 14.19 1.80
CA SER A 39 3.82 13.53 2.93
C SER A 39 5.35 13.55 2.86
N SER A 40 5.99 13.70 4.02
CA SER A 40 7.45 13.58 4.11
C SER A 40 7.98 12.24 3.60
N PRO A 41 7.36 11.07 3.88
CA PRO A 41 7.84 9.81 3.35
C PRO A 41 7.79 9.72 1.82
N PHE A 42 6.77 10.30 1.18
CA PHE A 42 6.69 10.34 -0.29
C PHE A 42 7.76 11.27 -0.87
N ARG A 43 7.95 12.47 -0.29
CA ARG A 43 9.03 13.38 -0.70
C ARG A 43 10.44 12.76 -0.57
N ARG A 44 10.65 11.87 0.40
CA ARG A 44 11.93 11.15 0.55
C ARG A 44 12.25 10.22 -0.63
N LEU A 45 11.26 9.81 -1.42
CA LEU A 45 11.49 9.02 -2.63
C LEU A 45 12.36 9.76 -3.66
N GLN A 46 12.39 11.11 -3.61
CA GLN A 46 13.24 11.92 -4.48
C GLN A 46 14.74 11.57 -4.34
N ASN A 47 15.15 11.17 -3.13
CA ASN A 47 16.54 10.84 -2.81
C ASN A 47 16.76 9.32 -2.68
N LYS A 48 15.85 8.49 -3.23
CA LYS A 48 16.04 7.03 -3.32
C LYS A 48 16.20 6.62 -4.78
N THR A 49 17.31 5.96 -5.10
CA THR A 49 17.56 5.42 -6.44
C THR A 49 16.70 4.18 -6.72
N GLN A 50 16.36 3.97 -7.99
CA GLN A 50 15.58 2.82 -8.45
C GLN A 50 16.48 1.65 -8.87
N VAL A 51 17.55 1.90 -9.64
CA VAL A 51 18.47 0.85 -10.15
C VAL A 51 19.94 1.33 -10.27
N PHE A 52 20.19 2.56 -10.70
CA PHE A 52 21.57 3.06 -10.90
C PHE A 52 22.05 3.92 -9.72
N PRO A 53 23.29 3.72 -9.23
CA PRO A 53 23.92 4.67 -8.31
C PRO A 53 24.12 6.00 -9.05
N LEU A 54 23.61 7.10 -8.47
CA LEU A 54 23.53 8.44 -9.09
C LEU A 54 24.81 8.82 -9.88
N PRO A 55 24.78 8.81 -11.23
CA PRO A 55 25.73 9.55 -12.03
C PRO A 55 25.20 10.98 -12.19
N GLY A 56 26.08 11.98 -12.19
CA GLY A 56 25.68 13.35 -12.55
C GLY A 56 25.11 13.43 -13.97
N SER A 57 24.54 14.58 -14.35
CA SER A 57 24.13 15.00 -15.72
C SER A 57 23.09 14.20 -16.53
N VAL A 58 22.78 12.93 -16.23
CA VAL A 58 21.69 12.19 -16.91
C VAL A 58 20.52 12.03 -15.95
N PHE A 59 19.30 12.32 -16.40
CA PHE A 59 18.08 12.07 -15.63
C PHE A 59 17.96 10.57 -15.32
N VAL A 60 18.48 10.16 -14.16
CA VAL A 60 18.23 8.82 -13.62
C VAL A 60 16.92 8.88 -12.85
N HIS A 61 15.96 8.03 -13.24
CA HIS A 61 14.68 7.90 -12.54
C HIS A 61 14.95 7.57 -11.07
N ASN A 62 14.45 8.43 -10.19
CA ASN A 62 14.40 8.14 -8.77
C ASN A 62 13.04 7.51 -8.45
N ARG A 63 12.89 6.96 -7.25
CA ARG A 63 11.63 6.31 -6.86
C ARG A 63 10.44 7.26 -6.86
N LEU A 64 10.66 8.57 -6.72
CA LEU A 64 9.59 9.56 -6.78
C LEU A 64 9.05 9.71 -8.19
N THR A 65 9.92 9.92 -9.19
CA THR A 65 9.50 10.05 -10.59
C THR A 65 8.85 8.78 -11.10
N HIS A 66 9.43 7.62 -10.78
CA HIS A 66 8.81 6.31 -11.06
C HIS A 66 7.41 6.21 -10.46
N SER A 67 7.25 6.50 -9.16
CA SER A 67 5.93 6.41 -8.51
C SER A 67 4.90 7.37 -9.12
N LEU A 68 5.32 8.54 -9.64
CA LEU A 68 4.44 9.47 -10.34
C LEU A 68 4.01 8.96 -11.72
N GLU A 69 4.93 8.34 -12.46
CA GLU A 69 4.65 7.68 -13.75
C GLU A 69 3.70 6.49 -13.56
N VAL A 70 3.98 5.61 -12.60
CA VAL A 70 3.14 4.47 -12.21
C VAL A 70 1.75 4.96 -11.80
N SER A 71 1.67 6.05 -11.03
CA SER A 71 0.38 6.66 -10.65
C SER A 71 -0.41 7.20 -11.85
N SER A 72 0.29 7.78 -12.84
CA SER A 72 -0.33 8.24 -14.09
C SER A 72 -0.89 7.07 -14.91
N VAL A 73 -0.10 6.00 -15.10
CA VAL A 73 -0.53 4.78 -15.80
C VAL A 73 -1.67 4.11 -15.06
N GLY A 74 -1.55 3.93 -13.74
CA GLY A 74 -2.58 3.34 -12.88
C GLY A 74 -3.91 4.10 -12.93
N ARG A 75 -3.87 5.44 -12.99
CA ARG A 75 -5.07 6.26 -13.21
C ARG A 75 -5.77 5.91 -14.53
N SER A 76 -4.99 5.76 -15.60
CA SER A 76 -5.51 5.42 -16.93
C SER A 76 -6.12 4.02 -16.95
N LEU A 77 -5.46 3.04 -16.33
CA LEU A 77 -5.98 1.68 -16.18
C LEU A 77 -7.29 1.67 -15.39
N GLY A 78 -7.33 2.38 -14.26
CA GLY A 78 -8.54 2.52 -13.45
C GLY A 78 -9.71 3.14 -14.21
N ARG A 79 -9.44 4.20 -14.98
CA ARG A 79 -10.47 4.86 -15.81
C ARG A 79 -10.96 3.95 -16.92
N SER A 80 -10.06 3.17 -17.51
CA SER A 80 -10.42 2.18 -18.54
C SER A 80 -11.37 1.13 -17.98
N ILE A 81 -11.05 0.54 -16.82
CA ILE A 81 -11.91 -0.48 -16.18
C ILE A 81 -13.26 0.10 -15.75
N ALA A 82 -13.28 1.30 -15.16
CA ALA A 82 -14.52 1.97 -14.77
C ALA A 82 -15.46 2.26 -15.95
N ASN A 83 -14.91 2.41 -17.17
CA ASN A 83 -15.68 2.64 -18.39
C ASN A 83 -16.03 1.34 -19.15
N LEU A 84 -15.16 0.33 -19.10
CA LEU A 84 -15.33 -0.93 -19.81
C LEU A 84 -16.29 -1.89 -19.11
N ILE A 85 -16.31 -1.88 -17.78
CA ILE A 85 -17.23 -2.71 -17.00
C ILE A 85 -18.60 -2.02 -16.94
N PRO A 86 -19.68 -2.68 -17.40
CA PRO A 86 -21.02 -2.13 -17.30
C PRO A 86 -21.41 -1.74 -15.86
N PRO A 87 -22.05 -0.58 -15.62
CA PRO A 87 -22.40 -0.12 -14.28
C PRO A 87 -23.22 -1.11 -13.44
N ASP A 88 -24.04 -1.96 -14.07
CA ASP A 88 -24.84 -3.00 -13.40
C ASP A 88 -23.99 -4.14 -12.79
N LYS A 89 -22.71 -4.24 -13.15
CA LYS A 89 -21.75 -5.17 -12.53
C LYS A 89 -21.18 -4.64 -11.21
N PHE A 90 -21.41 -3.38 -10.88
CA PHE A 90 -21.03 -2.79 -9.62
C PHE A 90 -22.23 -2.73 -8.69
N ASP A 91 -22.17 -3.44 -7.57
CA ASP A 91 -23.19 -3.39 -6.52
C ASP A 91 -23.00 -2.18 -5.59
N CYS A 92 -22.63 -1.02 -6.14
CA CYS A 92 -22.33 0.20 -5.37
C CYS A 92 -22.72 1.49 -6.12
N PRO A 93 -22.82 2.63 -5.42
CA PRO A 93 -23.15 3.90 -6.05
C PRO A 93 -22.12 4.35 -7.10
N GLN A 94 -22.61 4.94 -8.19
CA GLN A 94 -21.78 5.41 -9.32
C GLN A 94 -20.60 6.30 -8.92
N HIS A 95 -20.76 7.14 -7.89
CA HIS A 95 -19.69 8.03 -7.46
C HIS A 95 -18.46 7.27 -6.93
N LEU A 96 -18.62 6.09 -6.31
CA LEU A 96 -17.49 5.26 -5.87
C LEU A 96 -16.76 4.65 -7.07
N ILE A 97 -17.49 4.25 -8.11
CA ILE A 97 -16.92 3.72 -9.36
C ILE A 97 -16.06 4.80 -10.02
N SER A 98 -16.55 6.04 -10.07
CA SER A 98 -15.82 7.20 -10.60
C SER A 98 -14.53 7.51 -9.85
N ASP A 99 -14.38 7.05 -8.61
CA ASP A 99 -13.18 7.22 -7.78
C ASP A 99 -12.17 6.06 -7.90
N ILE A 100 -12.50 4.95 -8.56
CA ILE A 100 -11.56 3.84 -8.83
C ILE A 100 -10.21 4.34 -9.38
N PRO A 101 -10.16 5.24 -10.39
CA PRO A 101 -8.90 5.79 -10.89
C PRO A 101 -8.08 6.49 -9.80
N THR A 102 -8.75 7.19 -8.88
CA THR A 102 -8.11 7.91 -7.76
C THR A 102 -7.55 6.95 -6.73
N ILE A 103 -8.27 5.87 -6.39
CA ILE A 103 -7.80 4.82 -5.46
C ILE A 103 -6.55 4.15 -6.01
N ILE A 104 -6.57 3.74 -7.28
CA ILE A 104 -5.41 3.12 -7.93
C ILE A 104 -4.25 4.11 -8.00
N SER A 105 -4.51 5.37 -8.38
CA SER A 105 -3.48 6.42 -8.40
C SER A 105 -2.80 6.56 -7.04
N ALA A 106 -3.57 6.60 -5.95
CA ALA A 106 -3.05 6.72 -4.60
C ALA A 106 -2.25 5.48 -4.19
N ALA A 107 -2.74 4.27 -4.49
CA ALA A 107 -2.02 3.05 -4.22
C ALA A 107 -0.67 2.97 -4.99
N CYS A 108 -0.67 3.40 -6.24
CA CYS A 108 0.54 3.53 -7.06
C CYS A 108 1.55 4.53 -6.47
N LEU A 109 1.12 5.65 -5.88
CA LEU A 109 2.08 6.54 -5.20
C LEU A 109 2.73 5.88 -3.98
N ALA A 110 2.01 4.97 -3.32
CA ALA A 110 2.43 4.35 -2.07
C ALA A 110 3.24 3.06 -2.25
N HIS A 111 3.20 2.42 -3.42
CA HIS A 111 3.79 1.10 -3.66
C HIS A 111 5.27 1.02 -3.22
N ASP A 112 6.01 2.11 -3.42
CA ASP A 112 7.46 2.17 -3.19
C ASP A 112 7.86 2.87 -1.87
N MET A 113 6.88 3.33 -1.08
CA MET A 113 7.14 4.15 0.11
C MET A 113 7.81 3.36 1.25
N GLY A 114 7.55 2.06 1.34
CA GLY A 114 8.08 1.18 2.39
C GLY A 114 9.50 0.68 2.15
N ASN A 115 10.05 0.84 0.94
CA ASN A 115 11.39 0.34 0.61
C ASN A 115 12.48 1.07 1.42
N PRO A 116 13.51 0.35 1.92
CA PRO A 116 14.62 0.97 2.64
C PRO A 116 15.53 1.78 1.70
N PRO A 117 16.50 2.55 2.24
CA PRO A 117 17.62 3.04 1.43
C PRO A 117 18.28 1.90 0.66
N PHE A 118 18.79 2.16 -0.54
CA PHE A 118 19.43 1.15 -1.40
C PHE A 118 18.51 0.01 -1.89
N GLY A 119 17.18 0.13 -1.74
CA GLY A 119 16.23 -0.85 -2.29
C GLY A 119 16.48 -2.27 -1.74
N HIS A 120 16.49 -3.27 -2.63
CA HIS A 120 16.69 -4.67 -2.23
C HIS A 120 18.00 -4.88 -1.46
N SER A 121 19.09 -4.19 -1.82
CA SER A 121 20.35 -4.29 -1.06
C SER A 121 20.21 -3.78 0.38
N GLY A 122 19.34 -2.79 0.61
CA GLY A 122 19.01 -2.34 1.96
C GLY A 122 18.16 -3.34 2.73
N GLU A 123 17.27 -4.05 2.06
CA GLU A 123 16.52 -5.17 2.68
C GLU A 123 17.48 -6.30 3.06
N ASP A 124 18.36 -6.70 2.15
CA ASP A 124 19.34 -7.76 2.38
C ASP A 124 20.28 -7.42 3.52
N ALA A 125 20.78 -6.18 3.58
CA ALA A 125 21.61 -5.71 4.69
C ALA A 125 20.86 -5.75 6.04
N PHE A 126 19.57 -5.42 6.06
CA PHE A 126 18.74 -5.52 7.27
C PHE A 126 18.58 -6.97 7.71
N ARG A 127 18.22 -7.86 6.79
CA ARG A 127 18.06 -9.30 7.06
C ARG A 127 19.37 -9.91 7.57
N GLU A 128 20.48 -9.57 6.92
CA GLU A 128 21.81 -10.03 7.33
C GLU A 128 22.18 -9.54 8.73
N PHE A 129 21.91 -8.27 9.05
CA PHE A 129 22.15 -7.71 10.37
C PHE A 129 21.44 -8.51 11.46
N PHE A 130 20.13 -8.76 11.31
CA PHE A 130 19.37 -9.53 12.30
C PHE A 130 19.74 -11.01 12.34
N SER A 131 20.12 -11.61 11.21
CA SER A 131 20.58 -13.02 11.17
C SER A 131 21.88 -13.27 11.94
N LYS A 132 22.75 -12.26 12.01
CA LYS A 132 24.06 -12.33 12.69
C LYS A 132 24.00 -11.83 14.13
N HIS A 133 22.91 -11.19 14.54
CA HIS A 133 22.81 -10.60 15.87
C HIS A 133 22.42 -11.66 16.91
N GLN A 134 23.28 -11.88 17.91
CA GLN A 134 23.09 -12.95 18.90
C GLN A 134 22.29 -12.52 20.14
N ASN A 135 22.07 -11.21 20.33
CA ASN A 135 21.42 -10.65 21.52
C ASN A 135 20.07 -9.99 21.19
N LEU A 136 19.22 -10.69 20.44
CA LEU A 136 17.84 -10.25 20.27
C LEU A 136 17.06 -10.48 21.56
N PRO A 137 16.07 -9.63 21.90
CA PRO A 137 15.15 -9.92 22.98
C PRO A 137 14.41 -11.24 22.73
N GLU A 138 13.70 -11.74 23.73
CA GLU A 138 12.78 -12.87 23.52
C GLU A 138 11.68 -12.42 22.54
N LEU A 139 11.69 -13.02 21.36
CA LEU A 139 10.77 -12.76 20.26
C LEU A 139 10.08 -14.07 19.92
N ASP A 140 8.79 -14.03 19.65
CA ASP A 140 8.14 -15.22 19.09
C ASP A 140 8.51 -15.43 17.61
N ASN A 141 8.12 -16.59 17.08
CA ASN A 141 8.46 -17.02 15.73
C ASN A 141 8.04 -16.01 14.65
N TRP A 142 6.93 -15.28 14.85
CA TRP A 142 6.47 -14.30 13.86
C TRP A 142 7.28 -13.02 13.95
N GLU A 143 7.51 -12.49 15.15
CA GLU A 143 8.36 -11.32 15.34
C GLU A 143 9.78 -11.56 14.82
N LEU A 144 10.35 -12.73 15.09
CA LEU A 144 11.65 -13.13 14.58
C LEU A 144 11.64 -13.23 13.04
N SER A 145 10.60 -13.84 12.46
CA SER A 145 10.42 -13.92 11.00
C SER A 145 10.36 -12.53 10.35
N ASP A 146 9.64 -11.57 10.95
CA ASP A 146 9.56 -10.20 10.44
C ASP A 146 10.91 -9.51 10.38
N LEU A 147 11.79 -9.75 11.36
CA LEU A 147 13.14 -9.20 11.39
C LEU A 147 14.07 -9.88 10.38
N LEU A 148 14.05 -11.21 10.35
CA LEU A 148 14.93 -12.00 9.48
C LEU A 148 14.54 -11.93 8.00
N ARG A 149 13.29 -11.57 7.70
CA ARG A 149 12.75 -11.56 6.32
C ARG A 149 12.22 -10.20 5.90
N PHE A 150 12.63 -9.11 6.55
CA PHE A 150 12.15 -7.75 6.31
C PHE A 150 11.80 -7.45 4.85
N GLU A 151 10.63 -6.85 4.62
CA GLU A 151 10.05 -6.68 3.27
C GLU A 151 9.42 -5.27 3.13
N GLY A 152 9.75 -4.57 2.04
CA GLY A 152 9.32 -3.19 1.80
C GLY A 152 7.81 -2.98 1.69
N ASN A 153 7.05 -3.91 1.12
CA ASN A 153 5.59 -3.87 1.04
C ASN A 153 4.96 -3.99 2.43
N ALA A 154 5.46 -4.89 3.29
CA ALA A 154 5.03 -4.96 4.68
C ALA A 154 5.34 -3.66 5.44
N ASN A 155 6.51 -3.08 5.19
CA ASN A 155 6.88 -1.79 5.76
C ASN A 155 6.07 -0.62 5.19
N ALA A 156 5.52 -0.72 3.98
CA ALA A 156 4.64 0.28 3.42
C ALA A 156 3.34 0.38 4.23
N LEU A 157 2.73 -0.76 4.57
CA LEU A 157 1.54 -0.77 5.43
C LEU A 157 1.87 -0.15 6.79
N ARG A 158 2.94 -0.62 7.45
CA ARG A 158 3.42 -0.05 8.72
C ARG A 158 3.62 1.46 8.65
N LEU A 159 4.28 1.96 7.61
CA LEU A 159 4.54 3.39 7.43
C LEU A 159 3.26 4.22 7.38
N LEU A 160 2.19 3.67 6.78
CA LEU A 160 0.93 4.35 6.53
C LEU A 160 -0.03 4.27 7.73
N THR A 161 0.01 3.20 8.51
CA THR A 161 -0.96 2.95 9.60
C THR A 161 -0.37 3.19 10.98
N HIS A 162 0.92 2.96 11.17
CA HIS A 162 1.57 3.10 12.48
C HIS A 162 1.60 4.55 12.95
N GLN A 163 1.23 4.76 14.22
CA GLN A 163 1.30 6.05 14.87
C GLN A 163 2.73 6.35 15.32
N PHE A 164 3.55 6.87 14.42
CA PHE A 164 4.86 7.41 14.80
C PHE A 164 4.72 8.61 15.75
N LYS A 165 5.69 8.79 16.66
CA LYS A 165 5.72 9.93 17.60
C LYS A 165 5.56 11.24 16.84
N GLY A 166 4.61 12.07 17.26
CA GLY A 166 4.27 13.35 16.60
C GLY A 166 3.27 13.22 15.44
N ARG A 167 2.80 12.02 15.09
CA ARG A 167 1.68 11.83 14.15
C ARG A 167 0.35 11.69 14.89
N ARG A 168 -0.72 12.04 14.17
CA ARG A 168 -2.11 11.83 14.62
C ARG A 168 -2.37 10.34 14.82
N THR A 169 -3.25 10.02 15.77
CA THR A 169 -3.78 8.65 15.96
C THR A 169 -4.29 8.11 14.63
N GLY A 170 -3.93 6.89 14.25
CA GLY A 170 -4.31 6.27 12.96
C GLY A 170 -3.41 6.59 11.76
N GLY A 171 -2.20 7.11 11.99
CA GLY A 171 -1.20 7.30 10.94
C GLY A 171 -1.65 8.30 9.86
N PHE A 172 -1.66 7.87 8.59
CA PHE A 172 -2.15 8.66 7.46
C PHE A 172 -3.68 8.68 7.35
N ARG A 173 -4.38 7.79 8.08
CA ARG A 173 -5.84 7.61 8.02
C ARG A 173 -6.37 7.49 6.60
N LEU A 174 -5.71 6.71 5.74
CA LEU A 174 -6.22 6.49 4.38
C LEU A 174 -7.53 5.70 4.44
N SER A 175 -8.35 5.76 3.39
CA SER A 175 -9.53 4.91 3.29
C SER A 175 -9.16 3.42 3.26
N TYR A 176 -10.06 2.57 3.76
CA TYR A 176 -9.84 1.12 3.75
C TYR A 176 -9.63 0.57 2.33
N ALA A 177 -10.37 1.08 1.33
CA ALA A 177 -10.18 0.69 -0.06
C ALA A 177 -8.76 1.01 -0.56
N THR A 178 -8.25 2.22 -0.25
CA THR A 178 -6.88 2.62 -0.61
C THR A 178 -5.84 1.72 0.08
N LEU A 179 -5.98 1.47 1.38
CA LEU A 179 -5.05 0.59 2.13
C LEU A 179 -5.05 -0.83 1.58
N ALA A 180 -6.22 -1.42 1.35
CA ALA A 180 -6.34 -2.76 0.76
C ALA A 180 -5.74 -2.84 -0.65
N SER A 181 -5.82 -1.75 -1.42
CA SER A 181 -5.23 -1.66 -2.76
C SER A 181 -3.72 -1.47 -2.77
N ILE A 182 -3.10 -1.10 -1.63
CA ILE A 182 -1.65 -0.99 -1.47
C ILE A 182 -1.02 -2.33 -1.08
N VAL A 183 -1.74 -3.17 -0.32
CA VAL A 183 -1.20 -4.44 0.18
C VAL A 183 -1.19 -5.51 -0.91
N LYS A 184 -0.05 -5.62 -1.60
CA LYS A 184 0.18 -6.60 -2.68
C LYS A 184 0.14 -8.05 -2.21
N TYR A 185 0.63 -8.31 -1.00
CA TYR A 185 0.77 -9.66 -0.44
C TYR A 185 -0.02 -9.77 0.87
N PRO A 186 -1.33 -10.03 0.83
CA PRO A 186 -2.22 -9.96 2.00
C PRO A 186 -2.06 -11.19 2.91
N TYR A 187 -0.85 -11.43 3.42
CA TYR A 187 -0.50 -12.55 4.28
C TYR A 187 0.79 -12.26 5.07
N PRO A 188 1.05 -13.00 6.17
CA PRO A 188 2.13 -12.69 7.11
C PRO A 188 3.48 -13.30 6.70
N SER A 189 4.55 -12.86 7.36
CA SER A 189 5.92 -13.32 7.08
C SER A 189 6.18 -14.78 7.45
N VAL A 190 5.38 -15.37 8.34
CA VAL A 190 5.57 -16.76 8.82
C VAL A 190 5.18 -17.83 7.78
N LEU A 191 4.54 -17.43 6.68
CA LEU A 191 4.25 -18.35 5.60
C LEU A 191 5.49 -18.59 4.71
N ASP A 192 5.53 -19.76 4.08
CA ASP A 192 6.60 -20.15 3.15
C ASP A 192 6.41 -19.49 1.76
N GLU A 193 6.41 -18.15 1.76
CA GLU A 193 6.17 -17.31 0.58
C GLU A 193 7.31 -16.30 0.42
N LYS A 194 7.76 -16.01 -0.80
CA LYS A 194 8.93 -15.15 -1.03
C LYS A 194 8.76 -13.72 -0.48
N LYS A 195 7.54 -13.19 -0.48
CA LYS A 195 7.19 -11.83 -0.07
C LYS A 195 5.91 -11.84 0.74
N TYR A 196 5.70 -10.87 1.61
CA TYR A 196 4.52 -10.73 2.47
C TYR A 196 4.18 -9.24 2.65
N GLY A 197 3.01 -8.91 3.18
CA GLY A 197 2.47 -7.55 3.08
C GLY A 197 2.11 -6.87 4.40
N TYR A 198 2.35 -7.53 5.53
CA TYR A 198 2.28 -6.91 6.85
C TYR A 198 3.14 -7.66 7.87
N PHE A 199 3.67 -6.90 8.82
CA PHE A 199 4.34 -7.42 10.00
C PHE A 199 3.32 -7.82 11.06
N LYS A 200 3.74 -8.56 12.08
CA LYS A 200 2.97 -8.88 13.27
C LYS A 200 2.41 -7.63 13.94
N SER A 201 3.19 -6.55 14.00
CA SER A 201 2.75 -5.27 14.57
C SER A 201 1.53 -4.68 13.86
N GLU A 202 1.31 -5.05 12.60
CA GLU A 202 0.19 -4.61 11.77
C GLU A 202 -0.82 -5.73 11.50
N ALA A 203 -0.74 -6.88 12.18
CA ALA A 203 -1.67 -8.00 11.99
C ALA A 203 -3.13 -7.58 12.23
N ASN A 204 -3.42 -7.02 13.41
CA ASN A 204 -4.76 -6.53 13.75
C ASN A 204 -5.23 -5.41 12.80
N VAL A 205 -4.30 -4.59 12.31
CA VAL A 205 -4.60 -3.52 11.35
C VAL A 205 -5.00 -4.11 10.01
N PHE A 206 -4.31 -5.14 9.54
CA PHE A 206 -4.66 -5.80 8.29
C PHE A 206 -5.97 -6.59 8.40
N ASP A 207 -6.20 -7.27 9.52
CA ASP A 207 -7.47 -7.94 9.80
C ASP A 207 -8.64 -6.95 9.74
N GLU A 208 -8.48 -5.77 10.34
CA GLU A 208 -9.46 -4.68 10.25
C GLU A 208 -9.67 -4.23 8.79
N ILE A 209 -8.61 -4.01 8.02
CA ILE A 209 -8.71 -3.63 6.59
C ILE A 209 -9.47 -4.70 5.80
N ALA A 210 -9.12 -5.97 5.99
CA ALA A 210 -9.74 -7.11 5.32
C ALA A 210 -11.23 -7.22 5.68
N ILE A 211 -11.58 -7.07 6.96
CA ILE A 211 -12.97 -7.05 7.43
C ILE A 211 -13.71 -5.86 6.81
N GLN A 212 -13.15 -4.66 6.82
CA GLN A 212 -13.83 -3.46 6.32
C GLN A 212 -14.02 -3.47 4.80
N THR A 213 -13.14 -4.15 4.06
CA THR A 213 -13.23 -4.31 2.60
C THR A 213 -13.89 -5.61 2.15
N GLY A 214 -14.16 -6.52 3.08
CA GLY A 214 -14.77 -7.82 2.79
C GLY A 214 -13.84 -8.81 2.08
N LEU A 215 -12.53 -8.66 2.22
CA LEU A 215 -11.56 -9.64 1.70
C LEU A 215 -11.79 -10.99 2.37
N LEU A 216 -11.72 -12.05 1.58
CA LEU A 216 -11.96 -13.42 2.03
C LEU A 216 -10.71 -13.94 2.74
N HIS A 217 -10.87 -14.45 3.95
CA HIS A 217 -9.83 -15.16 4.67
C HIS A 217 -9.62 -16.54 4.01
N LEU A 218 -8.38 -16.85 3.66
CA LEU A 218 -7.97 -18.07 2.95
C LEU A 218 -7.30 -19.11 3.87
N GLY A 219 -7.02 -18.77 5.13
CA GLY A 219 -6.34 -19.63 6.11
C GLY A 219 -5.02 -19.02 6.58
N ASP A 220 -4.59 -19.34 7.80
CA ASP A 220 -3.26 -18.96 8.34
C ASP A 220 -2.92 -17.46 8.24
N GLY A 221 -3.93 -16.60 8.43
CA GLY A 221 -3.82 -15.15 8.26
C GLY A 221 -3.77 -14.68 6.81
N LYS A 222 -3.72 -15.55 5.81
CA LYS A 222 -3.76 -15.17 4.39
C LYS A 222 -5.18 -14.74 3.99
N TYR A 223 -5.26 -13.67 3.20
CA TYR A 223 -6.50 -13.20 2.59
C TYR A 223 -6.39 -13.18 1.06
N CYS A 224 -7.52 -13.06 0.36
CA CYS A 224 -7.48 -12.78 -1.08
C CYS A 224 -6.99 -11.34 -1.34
N ARG A 225 -6.30 -11.12 -2.46
CA ARG A 225 -5.93 -9.76 -2.89
C ARG A 225 -7.17 -8.92 -3.19
N HIS A 226 -7.08 -7.63 -2.88
CA HIS A 226 -8.06 -6.67 -3.36
C HIS A 226 -7.99 -6.58 -4.90
N PRO A 227 -9.11 -6.55 -5.65
CA PRO A 227 -9.06 -6.56 -7.12
C PRO A 227 -8.26 -5.42 -7.74
N LEU A 228 -8.23 -4.25 -7.11
CA LEU A 228 -7.47 -3.10 -7.63
C LEU A 228 -5.94 -3.28 -7.51
N VAL A 229 -5.44 -4.19 -6.67
CA VAL A 229 -4.00 -4.50 -6.57
C VAL A 229 -3.47 -4.97 -7.92
N TYR A 230 -4.22 -5.78 -8.67
CA TYR A 230 -3.80 -6.26 -9.99
C TYR A 230 -3.54 -5.11 -10.98
N LEU A 231 -4.27 -4.01 -10.87
CA LEU A 231 -4.07 -2.82 -11.71
C LEU A 231 -2.88 -1.98 -11.25
N VAL A 232 -2.61 -1.95 -9.93
CA VAL A 232 -1.41 -1.31 -9.37
C VAL A 232 -0.16 -2.06 -9.83
N GLU A 233 -0.17 -3.40 -9.76
CA GLU A 233 0.92 -4.23 -10.25
C GLU A 233 1.15 -4.07 -11.75
N ALA A 234 0.07 -4.11 -12.54
CA ALA A 234 0.18 -3.89 -13.99
C ALA A 234 0.75 -2.50 -14.33
N ALA A 235 0.38 -1.46 -13.59
CA ALA A 235 0.94 -0.12 -13.80
C ALA A 235 2.45 -0.08 -13.48
N ASP A 236 2.88 -0.73 -12.40
CA ASP A 236 4.29 -0.81 -12.00
C ASP A 236 5.12 -1.58 -13.05
N ASP A 237 4.62 -2.75 -13.47
CA ASP A 237 5.28 -3.59 -14.47
C ASP A 237 5.39 -2.88 -15.84
N ILE A 238 4.37 -2.13 -16.26
CA ILE A 238 4.41 -1.33 -17.50
C ILE A 238 5.47 -0.24 -17.39
N CYS A 239 5.49 0.52 -16.31
CA CYS A 239 6.47 1.61 -16.13
C CYS A 239 7.90 1.08 -15.99
N TYR A 240 8.10 -0.11 -15.43
CA TYR A 240 9.43 -0.72 -15.30
C TYR A 240 10.03 -1.16 -16.65
N GLN A 241 9.21 -1.34 -17.68
CA GLN A 241 9.61 -1.83 -19.00
C GLN A 241 9.83 -0.74 -20.05
N VAL A 242 9.48 0.51 -19.75
CA VAL A 242 9.65 1.69 -20.64
C VAL A 242 10.98 2.37 -20.36
#